data_AF-A0A4C2A2P6-F1
#
_entry.id   AF-A0A4C2A2P6-F1
#
_cell.length_a   1.000
_cell.length_b   1.000
_cell.length_c   1.000
_cell.angle_alpha   90.00
_cell.angle_beta   90.00
_cell.angle_gamma   90.00
#
_symmetry.space_group_name_H-M   'P 1'
#
loop_
_entity.id
_entity.type
_entity.pdbx_description
1 polymer ?
#
loop_
_entity_poly.entity_id
_entity_poly.type
_entity_poly.pdbx_seq_one_letter_code
_entity_poly.pdbx_strand_id
1 'polypeptide(L)'
;MPVCNISKSSERGRMLQQCKLLVWDECTMSHKRAIEALDRTMKDIKGNRHIMGGMVVLLAGDFRQTFPVITRGTPAKEIIACLKASVLWVHVKKFCLTTNMQVQLHNDSQAGQYAAALLKIGEDCMPSDSNGMITLSHDFCQIVDSTDHLKNRVYPDLSINLGNREWLCERAILAPANEIVKQINEQIMSDVEGDVVEYLSVDNVIDTEQYSSSTL
;
A
#
# COMPACT_ATOMS: atom_id res chain seq x y z
N MET A 1 13.84 -14.12 17.68
CA MET A 1 12.58 -14.13 16.87
C MET A 1 11.80 -12.86 17.16
N PRO A 2 11.13 -12.23 16.18
CA PRO A 2 10.45 -10.96 16.40
C PRO A 2 9.21 -11.12 17.28
N VAL A 3 9.04 -10.17 18.20
CA VAL A 3 7.88 -9.97 19.09
C VAL A 3 7.61 -8.48 19.16
N CYS A 4 6.35 -8.09 19.35
CA CYS A 4 6.01 -6.68 19.56
C CYS A 4 6.31 -6.30 21.01
N ASN A 5 6.88 -5.11 21.23
CA ASN A 5 7.17 -4.60 22.58
C ASN A 5 5.89 -4.06 23.24
N ILE A 6 5.00 -4.96 23.68
CA ILE A 6 3.73 -4.60 24.32
C ILE A 6 3.60 -5.40 25.62
N SER A 7 3.61 -4.70 26.76
CA SER A 7 3.37 -5.32 28.06
C SER A 7 1.89 -5.69 28.23
N LYS A 8 1.62 -6.84 28.85
CA LYS A 8 0.26 -7.29 29.20
C LYS A 8 -0.46 -6.32 30.14
N SER A 9 0.28 -5.67 31.03
CA SER A 9 -0.28 -4.73 32.01
C SER A 9 -0.54 -3.34 31.43
N SER A 10 0.02 -3.04 30.25
CA SER A 10 -0.23 -1.79 29.54
C SER A 10 -1.68 -1.69 29.08
N GLU A 11 -2.16 -0.45 28.87
CA GLU A 11 -3.50 -0.20 28.33
C GLU A 11 -3.71 -0.88 26.98
N ARG A 12 -2.72 -0.78 26.08
CA ARG A 12 -2.72 -1.48 24.78
C ARG A 12 -2.77 -3.00 24.95
N GLY A 13 -2.04 -3.54 25.92
CA GLY A 13 -2.06 -4.97 26.25
C GLY A 13 -3.45 -5.44 26.67
N ARG A 14 -4.12 -4.70 27.55
CA ARG A 14 -5.50 -4.99 27.99
C ARG A 14 -6.51 -4.90 26.83
N MET A 15 -6.37 -3.90 25.96
CA MET A 15 -7.20 -3.80 24.74
C MET A 15 -7.01 -5.04 23.85
N LEU A 16 -5.77 -5.46 23.63
CA LEU A 16 -5.44 -6.64 22.82
C LEU A 16 -5.91 -7.95 23.45
N GLN A 17 -5.97 -8.04 24.79
CA GLN A 17 -6.56 -9.19 25.49
C GLN A 17 -8.04 -9.36 25.14
N GLN A 18 -8.77 -8.25 25.05
CA GLN A 18 -10.21 -8.24 24.74
C GLN A 18 -10.49 -8.38 23.24
N CYS A 19 -9.56 -7.96 22.38
CA CYS A 19 -9.70 -7.99 20.92
C CYS A 19 -10.07 -9.39 20.40
N LYS A 20 -11.13 -9.50 19.59
CA LYS A 20 -11.60 -10.80 19.02
C LYS A 20 -11.33 -10.93 17.53
N LEU A 21 -11.23 -9.80 16.83
CA LEU A 21 -11.02 -9.71 15.40
C LEU A 21 -10.00 -8.61 15.12
N LEU A 22 -9.01 -8.92 14.29
CA LEU A 22 -8.11 -7.95 13.69
C LEU A 22 -8.28 -8.00 12.17
N VAL A 23 -8.52 -6.84 11.57
CA VAL A 23 -8.57 -6.68 10.11
C VAL A 23 -7.24 -6.09 9.66
N TRP A 24 -6.59 -6.74 8.71
CA TRP A 24 -5.33 -6.32 8.13
C TRP A 24 -5.54 -6.07 6.66
N ASP A 25 -5.76 -4.81 6.31
CA ASP A 25 -5.90 -4.37 4.92
C ASP A 25 -4.53 -4.19 4.25
N GLU A 26 -4.46 -4.35 2.94
CA GLU A 26 -3.23 -4.34 2.15
C GLU A 26 -2.10 -5.23 2.73
N CYS A 27 -2.48 -6.44 3.14
CA CYS A 27 -1.56 -7.36 3.80
C CYS A 27 -0.42 -7.84 2.88
N THR A 28 -0.58 -7.79 1.56
CA THR A 28 0.36 -8.28 0.54
C THR A 28 1.71 -7.55 0.58
N MET A 29 1.70 -6.26 0.93
CA MET A 29 2.90 -5.44 1.10
C MET A 29 3.62 -5.68 2.43
N SER A 30 3.02 -6.44 3.36
CA SER A 30 3.59 -6.68 4.68
C SER A 30 4.60 -7.82 4.67
N HIS A 31 5.75 -7.61 5.31
CA HIS A 31 6.71 -8.68 5.52
C HIS A 31 6.12 -9.75 6.45
N LYS A 32 6.26 -11.03 6.11
CA LYS A 32 5.83 -12.20 6.92
C LYS A 32 6.23 -12.16 8.39
N ARG A 33 7.34 -11.51 8.73
CA ARG A 33 7.79 -11.39 10.12
C ARG A 33 6.80 -10.59 10.96
N ALA A 34 6.04 -9.68 10.35
CA ALA A 34 5.01 -8.91 11.04
C ALA A 34 3.84 -9.79 11.49
N ILE A 35 3.31 -10.65 10.62
CA ILE A 35 2.24 -11.58 10.98
C ILE A 35 2.71 -12.66 11.98
N GLU A 36 3.96 -13.12 11.86
CA GLU A 36 4.56 -14.06 12.82
C GLU A 36 4.80 -13.41 14.19
N ALA A 37 5.21 -12.14 14.22
CA ALA A 37 5.35 -11.38 15.46
C ALA A 37 3.98 -11.14 16.12
N LEU A 38 2.96 -10.84 15.32
CA LEU A 38 1.58 -10.71 15.79
C LEU A 38 1.10 -12.00 16.46
N ASP A 39 1.27 -13.16 15.80
CA ASP A 39 0.87 -14.45 16.36
C ASP A 39 1.51 -14.72 17.74
N ARG A 40 2.83 -14.51 17.85
CA ARG A 40 3.54 -14.69 19.13
C ARG A 40 3.07 -13.71 20.19
N THR A 41 2.91 -12.44 19.82
CA THR A 41 2.48 -11.38 20.72
C THR A 41 1.07 -11.67 21.25
N MET A 42 0.13 -12.06 20.40
CA MET A 42 -1.24 -12.36 20.82
C MET A 42 -1.32 -13.62 21.67
N LYS A 43 -0.51 -14.65 21.38
CA LYS A 43 -0.39 -15.84 22.23
C LYS A 43 0.06 -15.49 23.64
N ASP A 44 1.06 -14.62 23.75
CA ASP A 44 1.57 -14.17 25.05
C ASP A 44 0.55 -13.29 25.77
N ILE A 45 0.09 -12.20 25.13
CA ILE A 45 -0.85 -11.23 25.72
C ILE A 45 -2.11 -11.90 26.25
N LYS A 46 -2.65 -12.87 25.50
CA LYS A 46 -3.89 -13.58 25.87
C LYS A 46 -3.67 -14.82 26.73
N GLY A 47 -2.42 -15.24 26.94
CA GLY A 47 -2.12 -16.50 27.62
C GLY A 47 -2.70 -17.74 26.91
N ASN A 48 -2.89 -17.66 25.59
CA ASN A 48 -3.57 -18.68 24.80
C ASN A 48 -2.62 -19.18 23.70
N ARG A 49 -2.30 -20.48 23.67
CA ARG A 49 -1.36 -21.05 22.70
C ARG A 49 -1.94 -21.32 21.30
N HIS A 50 -3.24 -21.14 21.11
CA HIS A 50 -3.86 -21.22 19.78
C HIS A 50 -3.30 -20.14 18.85
N ILE A 51 -3.40 -20.36 17.54
CA ILE A 51 -2.98 -19.40 16.51
C ILE A 51 -3.63 -18.03 16.80
N MET A 52 -2.84 -16.96 16.72
CA MET A 52 -3.22 -15.58 17.02
C MET A 52 -3.81 -15.39 18.44
N GLY A 53 -3.45 -16.25 19.40
CA GLY A 53 -4.03 -16.23 20.74
C GLY A 53 -5.54 -16.53 20.75
N GLY A 54 -6.03 -17.26 19.74
CA GLY A 54 -7.46 -17.53 19.54
C GLY A 54 -8.27 -16.35 18.98
N MET A 55 -7.59 -15.31 18.48
CA MET A 55 -8.22 -14.21 17.76
C MET A 55 -8.43 -14.57 16.29
N VAL A 56 -9.49 -14.05 15.68
CA VAL A 56 -9.65 -14.11 14.22
C VAL A 56 -8.82 -12.99 13.59
N VAL A 57 -8.05 -13.31 12.56
CA VAL A 57 -7.36 -12.32 11.72
C VAL A 57 -7.93 -12.40 10.32
N LEU A 58 -8.52 -11.30 9.86
CA LEU A 58 -8.96 -11.13 8.48
C LEU A 58 -7.86 -10.43 7.70
N LEU A 59 -7.23 -11.16 6.79
CA LEU A 59 -6.25 -10.61 5.85
C LEU A 59 -6.99 -10.19 4.57
N ALA A 60 -6.89 -8.92 4.21
CA ALA A 60 -7.38 -8.37 2.96
C ALA A 60 -6.21 -7.85 2.12
N GLY A 61 -6.33 -7.98 0.80
CA GLY A 61 -5.30 -7.53 -0.15
C GLY A 61 -5.34 -8.33 -1.45
N ASP A 62 -4.68 -7.79 -2.47
CA ASP A 62 -4.56 -8.41 -3.78
C ASP A 62 -3.11 -8.85 -4.06
N PHE A 63 -2.89 -10.15 -4.24
CA PHE A 63 -1.56 -10.70 -4.51
C PHE A 63 -1.05 -10.47 -5.94
N ARG A 64 -1.85 -9.80 -6.79
CA ARG A 64 -1.43 -9.27 -8.09
C ARG A 64 -0.80 -7.87 -7.96
N GLN A 65 -0.83 -7.27 -6.77
CA GLN A 65 -0.17 -6.00 -6.46
C GLN A 65 1.28 -6.21 -6.03
N THR A 66 1.89 -5.17 -5.47
CA THR A 66 3.31 -5.11 -5.13
C THR A 66 3.69 -6.05 -3.98
N PHE A 67 4.93 -6.54 -4.04
CA PHE A 67 5.55 -7.31 -2.97
C PHE A 67 5.98 -6.40 -1.80
N PRO A 68 6.31 -6.98 -0.63
CA PRO A 68 6.93 -6.21 0.44
C PRO A 68 8.24 -5.58 -0.02
N VAL A 69 8.43 -4.30 0.30
CA VAL A 69 9.65 -3.56 -0.05
C VAL A 69 10.82 -4.07 0.81
N ILE A 70 11.84 -4.64 0.17
CA ILE A 70 13.08 -5.06 0.82
C ILE A 70 14.23 -4.17 0.34
N THR A 71 14.69 -3.27 1.21
CA THR A 71 15.81 -2.37 0.89
C THR A 71 17.07 -3.16 0.53
N ARG A 72 17.61 -2.92 -0.68
CA ARG A 72 18.75 -3.67 -1.24
C ARG A 72 18.50 -5.19 -1.29
N GLY A 73 17.23 -5.57 -1.47
CA GLY A 73 16.78 -6.95 -1.63
C GLY A 73 17.10 -7.51 -3.00
N THR A 74 17.10 -8.84 -3.11
CA THR A 74 17.02 -9.54 -4.38
C THR A 74 15.59 -10.05 -4.56
N PRO A 75 15.15 -10.37 -5.80
CA PRO A 75 13.82 -10.96 -6.01
C PRO A 75 13.54 -12.19 -5.13
N ALA A 76 14.56 -13.02 -4.90
CA ALA A 76 14.46 -14.16 -3.98
C ALA A 76 14.17 -13.74 -2.52
N LYS A 77 14.78 -12.65 -2.04
CA LYS A 77 14.52 -12.12 -0.70
C LYS A 77 13.10 -11.56 -0.57
N GLU A 78 12.57 -10.92 -1.61
CA GLU A 78 11.20 -10.42 -1.64
C GLU A 78 10.20 -11.58 -1.55
N ILE A 79 10.38 -12.63 -2.35
CA ILE A 79 9.55 -13.85 -2.31
C ILE A 79 9.55 -14.47 -0.91
N ILE A 80 10.74 -14.60 -0.29
CA ILE A 80 10.86 -15.17 1.06
C ILE A 80 10.24 -14.25 2.13
N ALA A 81 10.17 -12.94 1.88
CA ALA A 81 9.55 -11.98 2.77
C ALA A 81 8.02 -11.95 2.67
N CYS A 82 7.43 -12.44 1.57
CA CYS A 82 5.98 -12.46 1.36
C CYS A 82 5.22 -13.27 2.42
N LEU A 83 3.97 -12.88 2.68
CA LEU A 83 3.06 -13.59 3.59
C LEU A 83 2.92 -15.09 3.25
N LYS A 84 2.87 -15.42 1.95
CA LYS A 84 2.78 -16.81 1.45
C LYS A 84 3.95 -17.69 1.91
N ALA A 85 5.10 -17.10 2.23
CA ALA A 85 6.28 -17.79 2.73
C ALA A 85 6.33 -17.90 4.27
N SER A 86 5.26 -17.50 4.97
CA SER A 86 5.12 -17.69 6.42
C SER A 86 4.69 -19.11 6.76
N VAL A 87 5.18 -19.62 7.89
CA VAL A 87 4.70 -20.88 8.48
C VAL A 87 3.22 -20.84 8.83
N LEU A 88 2.65 -19.64 9.04
CA LEU A 88 1.24 -19.46 9.36
C LEU A 88 0.33 -19.57 8.13
N TRP A 89 0.88 -19.47 6.92
CA TRP A 89 0.11 -19.44 5.69
C TRP A 89 -0.73 -20.71 5.48
N VAL A 90 -0.24 -21.86 5.97
CA VAL A 90 -0.94 -23.15 5.89
C VAL A 90 -2.28 -23.15 6.63
N HIS A 91 -2.49 -22.22 7.56
CA HIS A 91 -3.72 -22.08 8.33
C HIS A 91 -4.68 -21.03 7.75
N VAL A 92 -4.29 -20.33 6.69
CA VAL A 92 -5.11 -19.28 6.09
C VAL A 92 -6.20 -19.91 5.22
N LYS A 93 -7.45 -19.64 5.57
CA LYS A 93 -8.60 -19.94 4.71
C LYS A 93 -8.78 -18.81 3.69
N LYS A 94 -8.81 -19.17 2.41
CA LYS A 94 -8.91 -18.22 1.30
C LYS A 94 -10.37 -17.98 0.93
N PHE A 95 -10.72 -16.72 0.72
CA PHE A 95 -11.97 -16.29 0.12
C PHE A 95 -11.63 -15.34 -1.03
N CYS A 96 -12.31 -15.50 -2.16
CA CYS A 96 -12.06 -14.70 -3.36
C CYS A 96 -13.30 -13.87 -3.66
N LEU A 97 -13.12 -12.55 -3.77
CA LEU A 97 -14.15 -11.65 -4.26
C LEU A 97 -14.04 -11.59 -5.79
N THR A 98 -15.12 -11.91 -6.49
CA THR A 98 -15.15 -11.97 -7.97
C THR A 98 -15.91 -10.80 -8.59
N THR A 99 -16.64 -10.04 -7.77
CA THR A 99 -17.50 -8.94 -8.24
C THR A 99 -16.77 -7.60 -8.07
N ASN A 100 -16.54 -6.90 -9.18
CA ASN A 100 -16.03 -5.53 -9.15
C ASN A 100 -17.18 -4.56 -8.88
N MET A 101 -17.32 -4.13 -7.62
CA MET A 101 -18.37 -3.20 -7.21
C MET A 101 -18.23 -1.82 -7.87
N GLN A 102 -17.02 -1.36 -8.19
CA GLN A 102 -16.84 -0.06 -8.86
C GLN A 102 -17.49 -0.05 -10.24
N VAL A 103 -17.27 -1.10 -11.04
CA VAL A 103 -17.89 -1.24 -12.36
C VAL A 103 -19.40 -1.38 -12.24
N GLN A 104 -19.90 -2.19 -11.29
CA GLN A 104 -21.34 -2.38 -11.11
C GLN A 104 -22.08 -1.10 -10.71
N LEU A 105 -21.47 -0.28 -9.85
CA LEU A 105 -22.10 0.94 -9.36
C LEU A 105 -22.15 2.07 -10.41
N HIS A 106 -21.15 2.14 -11.30
CA HIS A 106 -21.08 3.19 -12.33
C HIS A 106 -21.76 2.80 -13.64
N ASN A 107 -22.11 1.52 -13.82
CA ASN A 107 -22.79 0.96 -15.01
C ASN A 107 -22.18 1.41 -16.36
N ASP A 108 -20.87 1.65 -16.36
CA ASP A 108 -20.11 2.10 -17.53
C ASP A 108 -19.45 0.90 -18.20
N SER A 109 -19.86 0.62 -19.44
CA SER A 109 -19.29 -0.45 -20.26
C SER A 109 -17.79 -0.27 -20.50
N GLN A 110 -17.28 0.97 -20.52
CA GLN A 110 -15.85 1.24 -20.71
C GLN A 110 -15.06 0.89 -19.44
N ALA A 111 -15.54 1.31 -18.26
CA ALA A 111 -14.96 0.90 -16.98
C ALA A 111 -14.89 -0.63 -16.83
N GLY A 112 -15.92 -1.36 -17.31
CA GLY A 112 -15.92 -2.82 -17.29
C GLY A 112 -14.87 -3.45 -18.18
N GLN A 113 -14.68 -2.94 -19.40
CA GLN A 113 -13.64 -3.41 -20.32
C GLN A 113 -12.24 -3.11 -19.77
N TYR A 114 -12.03 -1.91 -19.23
CA TYR A 114 -10.79 -1.51 -18.59
C TYR A 114 -10.44 -2.40 -17.39
N ALA A 115 -11.40 -2.65 -16.50
CA ALA A 115 -11.21 -3.55 -15.36
C ALA A 115 -10.88 -4.98 -15.80
N ALA A 116 -11.53 -5.50 -16.85
CA ALA A 116 -11.23 -6.82 -17.40
C ALA A 116 -9.81 -6.91 -17.99
N ALA A 117 -9.35 -5.84 -18.65
CA ALA A 117 -7.98 -5.76 -19.16
C ALA A 117 -6.94 -5.71 -18.02
N LEU A 118 -7.18 -4.93 -16.95
CA LEU A 118 -6.33 -4.91 -15.76
C LEU A 118 -6.21 -6.28 -15.09
N LEU A 119 -7.31 -7.04 -15.02
CA LEU A 119 -7.29 -8.40 -14.50
C LEU A 119 -6.38 -9.33 -15.33
N LYS A 120 -6.46 -9.26 -16.67
CA LYS A 120 -5.59 -10.05 -17.55
C LYS A 120 -4.12 -9.70 -17.38
N ILE A 121 -3.80 -8.42 -17.15
CA ILE A 121 -2.43 -7.97 -16.85
C ILE A 121 -1.96 -8.57 -15.53
N GLY A 122 -2.77 -8.45 -14.47
CA GLY A 122 -2.42 -8.98 -13.14
C GLY A 122 -2.33 -10.51 -13.07
N GLU A 123 -3.00 -11.21 -13.98
CA GLU A 123 -2.98 -12.68 -14.09
C GLU A 123 -1.95 -13.20 -15.11
N ASP A 124 -1.13 -12.31 -15.68
CA ASP A 124 -0.11 -12.64 -16.69
C ASP A 124 -0.71 -13.38 -17.91
N CYS A 125 -1.92 -12.98 -18.30
CA CYS A 125 -2.69 -13.59 -19.40
C CYS A 125 -2.66 -12.76 -20.69
N MET A 126 -1.89 -11.67 -20.72
CA MET A 126 -1.74 -10.82 -21.90
C MET A 126 -0.68 -11.40 -22.84
N PRO A 127 -0.85 -11.29 -24.17
CA PRO A 127 0.21 -11.65 -25.10
C PRO A 127 1.45 -10.77 -24.89
N SER A 128 2.59 -11.42 -24.72
CA SER A 128 3.89 -10.77 -24.56
C SER A 128 4.75 -10.99 -25.80
N ASP A 129 5.61 -10.03 -26.12
CA ASP A 129 6.60 -10.17 -27.18
C ASP A 129 7.78 -11.07 -26.76
N SER A 130 8.79 -11.21 -27.63
CA SER A 130 9.99 -12.00 -27.33
C SER A 130 10.82 -11.50 -26.14
N ASN A 131 10.59 -10.26 -25.69
CA ASN A 131 11.25 -9.64 -24.55
C ASN A 131 10.39 -9.72 -23.27
N GLY A 132 9.22 -10.35 -23.34
CA GLY A 132 8.27 -10.41 -22.22
C GLY A 132 7.49 -9.11 -22.00
N MET A 133 7.47 -8.20 -22.98
CA MET A 133 6.74 -6.94 -22.90
C MET A 133 5.33 -7.09 -23.43
N ILE A 134 4.36 -6.51 -22.73
CA ILE A 134 2.97 -6.43 -23.20
C ILE A 134 2.77 -5.16 -24.03
N THR A 135 1.96 -5.25 -25.10
CA THR A 135 1.54 -4.07 -25.86
C THR A 135 0.19 -3.59 -25.35
N LEU A 136 0.13 -2.35 -24.88
CA LEU A 136 -1.12 -1.70 -24.49
C LEU A 136 -1.73 -0.98 -25.71
N SER A 137 -3.01 -1.21 -25.97
CA SER A 137 -3.72 -0.53 -27.07
C SER A 137 -3.99 0.93 -26.73
N HIS A 138 -4.21 1.76 -27.76
CA HIS A 138 -4.63 3.16 -27.59
C HIS A 138 -5.98 3.31 -26.88
N ASP A 139 -6.83 2.29 -26.97
CA ASP A 139 -8.10 2.21 -26.24
C ASP A 139 -7.89 2.01 -24.73
N PHE A 140 -6.73 1.48 -24.32
CA PHE A 140 -6.40 1.21 -22.93
C PHE A 140 -5.61 2.36 -22.29
N CYS A 141 -4.66 2.94 -23.03
CA CYS A 141 -3.88 4.08 -22.54
C CYS A 141 -3.55 5.06 -23.65
N GLN A 142 -3.42 6.33 -23.29
CA GLN A 142 -2.89 7.35 -24.19
C GLN A 142 -1.45 7.67 -23.81
N ILE A 143 -0.55 7.44 -24.74
CA ILE A 143 0.87 7.72 -24.58
C ILE A 143 1.07 9.21 -24.83
N VAL A 144 1.75 9.87 -23.90
CA VAL A 144 2.20 11.25 -24.02
C VAL A 144 3.71 11.28 -24.16
N ASP A 145 4.20 12.29 -24.86
CA ASP A 145 5.60 12.47 -25.25
C ASP A 145 6.40 13.32 -24.25
N SER A 146 5.73 14.01 -23.33
CA SER A 146 6.37 14.88 -22.33
C SER A 146 5.57 14.98 -21.04
N THR A 147 6.27 15.36 -19.97
CA THR A 147 5.66 15.66 -18.67
C THR A 147 4.72 16.87 -18.75
N ASP A 148 5.03 17.88 -19.56
CA ASP A 148 4.15 19.04 -19.75
C ASP A 148 2.83 18.65 -20.43
N HIS A 149 2.89 17.75 -21.42
CA HIS A 149 1.68 17.22 -22.04
C HIS A 149 0.87 16.39 -21.04
N LEU A 150 1.51 15.56 -20.20
CA LEU A 150 0.83 14.85 -19.11
C LEU A 150 0.14 15.81 -18.14
N LYS A 151 0.86 16.86 -17.70
CA LYS A 151 0.37 17.89 -16.78
C LYS A 151 -0.88 18.58 -17.35
N ASN A 152 -0.78 19.12 -18.56
CA ASN A 152 -1.89 19.86 -19.19
C ASN A 152 -3.10 18.95 -19.47
N ARG A 153 -2.87 17.65 -19.61
CA ARG A 153 -3.92 16.67 -19.81
C ARG A 153 -4.67 16.31 -18.52
N VAL A 154 -3.94 16.15 -17.41
CA VAL A 154 -4.54 15.82 -16.11
C VAL A 154 -5.10 17.06 -15.43
N TYR A 155 -4.38 18.18 -15.50
CA TYR A 155 -4.72 19.47 -14.90
C TYR A 155 -4.87 20.57 -15.97
N PRO A 156 -5.89 20.49 -16.86
CA PRO A 156 -6.13 21.54 -17.85
C PRO A 156 -6.52 22.85 -17.17
N ASP A 157 -5.98 23.97 -17.66
CA ASP A 157 -6.28 25.31 -17.15
C ASP A 157 -6.16 25.43 -15.62
N LEU A 158 -5.06 24.87 -15.07
CA LEU A 158 -4.84 24.76 -13.62
C LEU A 158 -5.07 26.11 -12.91
N SER A 159 -4.53 27.21 -13.43
CA SER A 159 -4.67 28.55 -12.85
C SER A 159 -6.12 28.98 -12.63
N ILE A 160 -7.03 28.58 -13.53
CA ILE A 160 -8.46 28.90 -13.44
C ILE A 160 -9.15 27.99 -12.41
N ASN A 161 -8.72 26.73 -12.29
CA ASN A 161 -9.39 25.70 -11.51
C ASN A 161 -8.84 25.50 -10.09
N LEU A 162 -7.76 26.18 -9.70
CA LEU A 162 -7.12 26.04 -8.37
C LEU A 162 -8.10 26.24 -7.20
N GLY A 163 -9.10 27.12 -7.34
CA GLY A 163 -10.13 27.33 -6.32
C GLY A 163 -11.22 26.25 -6.26
N ASN A 164 -11.27 25.35 -7.24
CA ASN A 164 -12.30 24.32 -7.35
C ASN A 164 -11.84 23.00 -6.72
N ARG A 165 -12.26 22.79 -5.48
CA ARG A 165 -11.93 21.56 -4.72
C ARG A 165 -12.43 20.29 -5.39
N GLU A 166 -13.64 20.28 -5.95
CA GLU A 166 -14.21 19.08 -6.58
C GLU A 166 -13.40 18.69 -7.82
N TRP A 167 -13.00 19.67 -8.62
CA TRP A 167 -12.14 19.46 -9.78
C TRP A 167 -10.76 18.90 -9.38
N LEU A 168 -10.14 19.44 -8.33
CA LEU A 168 -8.83 18.96 -7.86
C LEU A 168 -8.87 17.52 -7.34
N CYS A 169 -9.94 17.14 -6.61
CA CYS A 169 -10.03 15.82 -5.97
C CYS A 169 -10.20 14.64 -6.95
N GLU A 170 -10.62 14.90 -8.18
CA GLU A 170 -10.82 13.86 -9.20
C GLU A 170 -9.54 13.49 -9.97
N ARG A 171 -8.41 14.14 -9.67
CA ARG A 171 -7.20 14.09 -10.50
C ARG A 171 -5.98 13.73 -9.68
N ALA A 172 -5.14 12.87 -10.24
CA ALA A 172 -3.85 12.51 -9.66
C ALA A 172 -2.87 12.10 -10.77
N ILE A 173 -1.59 12.40 -10.56
CA ILE A 173 -0.48 11.86 -11.35
C ILE A 173 0.29 10.88 -10.46
N LEU A 174 0.44 9.65 -10.93
CA LEU A 174 1.24 8.62 -10.28
C LEU A 174 2.54 8.44 -11.06
N ALA A 175 3.66 8.32 -10.36
CA ALA A 175 4.96 8.05 -10.95
C ALA A 175 5.68 6.93 -10.17
N PRO A 176 6.55 6.13 -10.84
CA PRO A 176 7.15 4.95 -10.23
C PRO A 176 8.22 5.27 -9.17
N ALA A 177 8.76 6.49 -9.15
CA ALA A 177 9.83 6.88 -8.23
C ALA A 177 9.54 8.24 -7.59
N ASN A 178 9.87 8.38 -6.30
CA ASN A 178 9.68 9.62 -5.53
C ASN A 178 10.42 10.82 -6.14
N GLU A 179 11.57 10.59 -6.78
CA GLU A 179 12.31 11.65 -7.46
C GLU A 179 11.52 12.23 -8.65
N ILE A 180 10.87 11.36 -9.44
CA ILE A 180 10.00 11.79 -10.54
C ILE A 180 8.75 12.49 -10.00
N VAL A 181 8.15 11.95 -8.92
CA VAL A 181 7.03 12.62 -8.23
C VAL A 181 7.42 14.04 -7.79
N LYS A 182 8.60 14.19 -7.20
CA LYS A 182 9.11 15.48 -6.75
C LYS A 182 9.26 16.45 -7.92
N GLN A 183 9.90 16.02 -9.01
CA GLN A 183 10.06 16.85 -10.22
C GLN A 183 8.73 17.31 -10.81
N ILE A 184 7.75 16.41 -10.92
CA ILE A 184 6.41 16.74 -11.43
C ILE A 184 5.70 17.72 -10.49
N ASN A 185 5.78 17.48 -9.18
CA ASN A 185 5.16 18.37 -8.19
C ASN A 185 5.79 19.77 -8.24
N GLU A 186 7.12 19.88 -8.33
CA GLU A 186 7.81 21.17 -8.47
C GLU A 186 7.37 21.92 -9.74
N GLN A 187 7.24 21.22 -10.87
CA GLN A 187 6.75 21.80 -12.13
C GLN A 187 5.29 22.27 -12.06
N ILE A 188 4.42 21.53 -11.36
CA ILE A 188 3.03 21.95 -11.18
C ILE A 188 2.95 23.13 -10.23
N MET A 189 3.71 23.09 -9.13
CA MET A 189 3.73 24.16 -8.13
C MET A 189 4.29 25.48 -8.70
N SER A 190 5.19 25.44 -9.69
CA SER A 190 5.67 26.67 -10.36
C SER A 190 4.61 27.39 -11.18
N ASP A 191 3.53 26.69 -11.57
CA ASP A 191 2.41 27.28 -12.33
C ASP A 191 1.31 27.86 -11.42
N VAL A 192 1.43 27.67 -10.10
CA VAL A 192 0.46 28.15 -9.11
C VAL A 192 0.81 29.57 -8.69
N GLU A 193 -0.10 30.51 -8.93
CA GLU A 193 0.05 31.89 -8.45
C GLU A 193 -0.32 31.99 -6.96
N GLY A 194 0.65 32.35 -6.11
CA GLY A 194 0.43 32.53 -4.68
C GLY A 194 1.73 32.73 -3.89
N ASP A 195 1.57 33.06 -2.61
CA ASP A 195 2.71 33.20 -1.71
C ASP A 195 3.32 31.82 -1.38
N VAL A 196 4.64 31.71 -1.54
CA VAL A 196 5.37 30.50 -1.17
C VAL A 196 5.64 30.52 0.34
N VAL A 197 5.18 29.46 1.02
CA VAL A 197 5.47 29.24 2.44
C VAL A 197 6.33 27.99 2.59
N GLU A 198 7.52 28.16 3.16
CA GLU A 198 8.44 27.06 3.42
C GLU A 198 8.28 26.56 4.87
N TYR A 199 8.17 25.24 5.03
CA TYR A 199 8.10 24.59 6.34
C TYR A 199 9.33 23.71 6.54
N LEU A 200 10.20 24.11 7.47
CA LEU A 200 11.43 23.37 7.79
C LEU A 200 11.15 22.28 8.82
N SER A 201 11.65 21.06 8.58
CA SER A 201 11.64 19.98 9.57
C SER A 201 12.72 20.21 10.63
N VAL A 202 12.45 19.76 11.86
CA VAL A 202 13.45 19.73 12.95
C VAL A 202 13.69 18.27 13.33
N ASP A 203 14.88 17.79 13.03
CA ASP A 203 15.29 16.43 13.37
C ASP A 203 16.04 16.42 14.70
N ASN A 204 15.57 15.62 15.66
CA ASN A 204 16.23 15.43 16.95
C ASN A 204 16.81 14.02 17.04
N VAL A 205 18.06 13.90 17.49
CA VAL A 205 18.66 12.61 17.85
C VAL A 205 18.20 12.25 19.26
N ILE A 206 17.45 11.16 19.40
CA ILE A 206 17.07 10.63 20.72
C ILE A 206 18.30 9.94 21.32
N ASP A 207 18.85 10.50 22.39
CA ASP A 207 19.94 9.88 23.14
C ASP A 207 19.46 8.55 23.75
N THR A 208 20.18 7.47 23.47
CA THR A 208 19.87 6.11 23.92
C THR A 208 19.95 5.90 25.44
N GLU A 209 20.37 6.91 26.21
CA GLU A 209 20.54 6.83 27.67
C GLU A 209 19.26 7.11 28.48
N GLN A 210 18.14 7.54 27.86
CA GLN A 210 16.89 7.77 28.58
C GLN A 210 16.06 6.50 28.88
N TYR A 211 16.55 5.31 28.51
CA TYR A 211 15.92 4.04 28.89
C TYR A 211 16.31 3.52 30.29
N SER A 212 17.29 4.13 30.97
CA SER A 212 17.79 3.65 32.27
C SER A 212 17.29 4.41 33.50
N SER A 213 16.42 5.41 33.36
CA SER A 213 16.01 6.28 34.49
C SER A 213 14.50 6.36 34.74
N SER A 214 13.76 5.30 34.40
CA SER A 214 12.36 5.13 34.85
C SER A 214 12.10 3.71 35.36
N THR A 215 12.94 3.25 36.27
CA THR A 215 12.64 2.13 37.17
C THR A 215 13.10 2.48 38.58
N LEU A 216 12.26 3.25 39.26
CA LEU A 216 12.05 3.17 40.71
C LEU A 216 10.55 3.18 40.95
#